data_AF-A0A2V7CIF4-F1
#
_entry.id   AF-A0A2V7CIF4-F1
#
_cell.length_a   1.000
_cell.length_b   1.000
_cell.length_c   1.000
_cell.angle_alpha   90.00
_cell.angle_beta   90.00
_cell.angle_gamma   90.00
#
_symmetry.space_group_name_H-M   'P 1'
#
loop_
_entity.id
_entity.type
_entity.pdbx_description
1 polymer ?
#
loop_
_entity_poly.entity_id
_entity_poly.type
_entity_poly.pdbx_seq_one_letter_code
_entity_poly.pdbx_strand_id
1 'polypeptide(L)'
;MHRILGLIAAIVLLVSPLAASVQDAHADLNDVAKALGASTVKSIQYTGNGGVYAVGQSAVPGLPWPEYNVKSHTRSVNYDTASLR
;
A
#
# COMPACT_ATOMS: atom_id res chain seq x y z
N MET A 1 -3.82 -1.35 -53.66
CA MET A 1 -2.80 -1.21 -52.61
C MET A 1 -3.07 -0.01 -51.71
N HIS A 2 -3.17 1.22 -52.23
CA HIS A 2 -3.47 2.43 -51.45
C HIS A 2 -4.78 2.38 -50.61
N ARG A 3 -5.86 1.78 -51.14
CA ARG A 3 -7.15 1.66 -50.43
C ARG A 3 -7.11 0.71 -49.23
N ILE A 4 -6.32 -0.36 -49.33
CA ILE A 4 -6.13 -1.37 -48.27
C ILE A 4 -5.25 -0.77 -47.16
N LEU A 5 -4.21 -0.01 -47.54
CA LEU A 5 -3.34 0.68 -46.59
C LEU A 5 -4.11 1.74 -45.77
N GLY A 6 -5.02 2.48 -46.42
CA GLY A 6 -5.90 3.44 -45.73
C GLY A 6 -6.87 2.78 -44.76
N LEU A 7 -7.41 1.59 -45.10
CA LEU A 7 -8.28 0.81 -44.22
C LEU A 7 -7.55 0.28 -42.99
N ILE A 8 -6.31 -0.20 -43.16
CA ILE A 8 -5.47 -0.66 -42.04
C ILE A 8 -5.14 0.51 -41.11
N ALA A 9 -4.77 1.68 -41.66
CA ALA A 9 -4.49 2.87 -40.86
C ALA A 9 -5.71 3.34 -40.06
N ALA A 10 -6.90 3.29 -40.66
CA ALA A 10 -8.15 3.65 -39.98
C ALA A 10 -8.47 2.70 -38.82
N ILE A 11 -8.28 1.39 -39.01
CA ILE A 11 -8.51 0.37 -37.98
C ILE A 11 -7.52 0.54 -36.81
N VAL A 12 -6.25 0.83 -37.10
CA VAL A 12 -5.24 1.09 -36.06
C VAL A 12 -5.62 2.31 -35.21
N LEU A 13 -6.05 3.41 -35.86
CA LEU A 13 -6.51 4.63 -35.18
C LEU A 13 -7.75 4.42 -34.31
N LEU A 14 -8.65 3.54 -34.73
CA LEU A 14 -9.88 3.20 -33.98
C LEU A 14 -9.63 2.31 -32.75
N VAL A 15 -8.54 1.54 -32.73
CA VAL A 15 -8.21 0.60 -31.63
C VAL A 15 -7.24 1.20 -30.61
N SER A 16 -6.47 2.24 -30.99
CA SER A 16 -5.50 2.92 -30.10
C SER A 16 -6.04 3.43 -28.75
N PRO A 17 -7.30 3.91 -28.60
CA PRO A 17 -7.75 4.48 -27.32
C PRO A 17 -7.94 3.44 -26.20
N LEU A 18 -8.07 2.14 -26.53
CA LEU A 18 -8.34 1.10 -25.52
C LEU A 18 -7.13 0.74 -24.64
N ALA A 19 -5.92 1.13 -25.04
CA ALA A 19 -4.69 0.83 -24.29
C ALA A 19 -4.24 1.97 -23.34
N ALA A 20 -4.81 3.17 -23.48
CA ALA A 20 -4.36 4.36 -22.73
C ALA A 20 -4.84 4.36 -21.27
N SER A 21 -6.04 3.83 -20.99
CA SER A 21 -6.68 3.92 -19.66
C SER A 21 -6.04 3.06 -18.56
N VAL A 22 -5.08 2.19 -18.89
CA VAL A 22 -4.36 1.35 -17.91
C VAL A 22 -3.06 2.00 -17.41
N GLN A 23 -2.47 2.93 -18.17
CA GLN A 23 -1.20 3.55 -17.78
C GLN A 23 -1.36 4.69 -16.76
N ASP A 24 -2.52 5.35 -16.73
CA ASP A 24 -2.70 6.59 -15.96
C ASP A 24 -2.90 6.37 -14.46
N ALA A 25 -3.54 5.27 -14.01
CA ALA A 25 -3.80 5.08 -12.57
C ALA A 25 -2.52 4.97 -11.72
N HIS A 26 -1.44 4.42 -12.30
CA HIS A 26 -0.12 4.38 -11.64
C HIS A 26 0.65 5.70 -11.78
N ALA A 27 0.46 6.42 -12.89
CA ALA A 27 1.04 7.74 -13.08
C ALA A 27 0.49 8.72 -12.03
N ASP A 28 -0.82 8.67 -11.78
CA ASP A 28 -1.51 9.53 -10.80
C ASP A 28 -1.00 9.31 -9.36
N LEU A 29 -0.89 8.05 -8.91
CA LEU A 29 -0.41 7.75 -7.55
C LEU A 29 1.07 8.12 -7.36
N ASN A 30 1.90 7.93 -8.40
CA ASN A 30 3.30 8.29 -8.34
C ASN A 30 3.50 9.81 -8.29
N ASP A 31 2.67 10.56 -9.03
CA ASP A 31 2.73 12.02 -9.02
C ASP A 31 2.20 12.60 -7.70
N VAL A 32 1.15 12.00 -7.12
CA VAL A 32 0.71 12.30 -5.75
C VAL A 32 1.81 11.97 -4.74
N ALA A 33 2.45 10.80 -4.85
CA ALA A 33 3.54 10.40 -3.95
C ALA A 33 4.75 11.35 -4.04
N LYS A 34 5.10 11.81 -5.25
CA LYS A 34 6.12 12.85 -5.46
C LYS A 34 5.71 14.18 -4.84
N ALA A 35 4.48 14.63 -5.05
CA ALA A 35 3.97 15.88 -4.49
C ALA A 35 3.94 15.85 -2.96
N LEU A 36 3.62 14.70 -2.36
CA LEU A 36 3.69 14.47 -0.91
C LEU A 36 5.13 14.28 -0.39
N GLY A 37 6.12 14.20 -1.27
CA GLY A 37 7.51 13.96 -0.89
C GLY A 37 7.74 12.56 -0.32
N ALA A 38 6.92 11.58 -0.65
CA ALA A 38 6.97 10.22 -0.09
C ALA A 38 8.36 9.56 -0.21
N SER A 39 9.08 9.84 -1.31
CA SER A 39 10.44 9.35 -1.54
C SER A 39 11.50 9.95 -0.60
N THR A 40 11.16 10.99 0.16
CA THR A 40 12.05 11.69 1.09
C THR A 40 11.72 11.43 2.55
N VAL A 41 10.65 10.66 2.83
CA VAL A 41 10.25 10.31 4.19
C VAL A 41 11.32 9.45 4.83
N LYS A 42 11.81 9.88 6.00
CA LYS A 42 12.84 9.17 6.77
C LYS A 42 12.28 8.30 7.89
N SER A 43 11.10 8.65 8.37
CA SER A 43 10.43 7.92 9.43
C SER A 43 8.93 8.11 9.39
N ILE A 44 8.21 7.12 9.92
CA ILE A 44 6.79 7.22 10.22
C ILE A 44 6.58 6.90 11.70
N GLN A 45 5.56 7.50 12.29
CA GLN A 45 5.08 7.14 13.62
C GLN A 45 3.60 6.82 13.55
N TYR A 46 3.20 5.74 14.22
CA TYR A 46 1.80 5.39 14.40
C TYR A 46 1.51 5.16 15.88
N THR A 47 0.29 5.46 16.28
CA THR A 47 -0.22 5.23 17.63
C THR A 47 -1.53 4.46 17.57
N GLY A 48 -1.77 3.61 18.55
CA GLY A 48 -2.95 2.77 18.61
C GLY A 48 -3.20 2.21 20.00
N ASN A 49 -4.28 1.45 20.12
CA ASN A 49 -4.69 0.74 21.31
C ASN A 49 -5.25 -0.64 20.91
N GLY A 50 -5.43 -1.53 21.87
CA GLY A 50 -5.94 -2.88 21.59
C GLY A 50 -5.83 -3.82 22.78
N GLY A 51 -6.02 -5.12 22.54
CA GLY A 51 -5.87 -6.18 23.53
C GLY A 51 -4.70 -7.10 23.19
N VAL A 52 -3.98 -7.57 24.20
CA VAL A 52 -2.97 -8.63 24.07
C VAL A 52 -3.27 -9.74 25.08
N TYR A 53 -2.98 -10.98 24.73
CA TYR A 53 -3.19 -12.13 25.62
C TYR A 53 -1.85 -12.60 26.17
N ALA A 54 -1.76 -12.81 27.48
CA ALA A 54 -0.55 -13.40 28.07
C ALA A 54 -0.54 -14.91 27.84
N VAL A 55 -0.01 -15.32 26.70
CA VAL A 55 0.17 -16.73 26.33
C VAL A 55 1.34 -17.36 27.09
N GLY A 56 1.24 -18.63 27.50
CA GLY A 56 2.28 -19.30 28.26
C GLY A 56 1.87 -20.70 28.76
N GLN A 57 2.08 -20.98 30.04
CA GLN A 57 1.47 -22.14 30.71
C GLN A 57 0.04 -21.81 31.11
N SER A 58 -0.92 -22.66 30.73
CA SER A 58 -2.33 -22.37 30.95
C SER A 58 -2.65 -22.45 32.44
N ALA A 59 -3.23 -21.39 32.99
CA ALA A 59 -3.68 -21.38 34.38
C ALA A 59 -4.84 -22.37 34.59
N VAL A 60 -5.72 -22.51 33.58
CA VAL A 60 -6.84 -23.46 33.57
C VAL A 60 -6.97 -24.08 32.18
N PRO A 61 -6.78 -25.41 32.03
CA PRO A 61 -6.92 -26.09 30.75
C PRO A 61 -8.27 -25.82 30.09
N GLY A 62 -8.25 -25.46 28.80
CA GLY A 62 -9.46 -25.27 27.99
C GLY A 62 -10.17 -23.92 28.12
N LEU A 63 -9.71 -23.01 29.01
CA LEU A 63 -10.24 -21.64 29.08
C LEU A 63 -9.42 -20.65 28.25
N PRO A 64 -10.03 -19.51 27.84
CA PRO A 64 -9.30 -18.41 27.20
C PRO A 64 -8.18 -17.85 28.08
N TRP A 65 -7.13 -17.35 27.45
CA TRP A 65 -6.04 -16.66 28.13
C TRP A 65 -6.50 -15.31 28.71
N PRO A 66 -5.90 -14.85 29.82
CA PRO A 66 -6.16 -13.51 30.32
C PRO A 66 -5.80 -12.45 29.28
N GLU A 67 -6.76 -11.56 29.00
CA GLU A 67 -6.58 -10.40 28.13
C GLU A 67 -6.07 -9.20 28.92
N TYR A 68 -5.11 -8.48 28.34
CA TYR A 68 -4.56 -7.24 28.85
C TYR A 68 -4.83 -6.12 27.86
N ASN A 69 -5.51 -5.08 28.32
CA ASN A 69 -5.84 -3.93 27.48
C ASN A 69 -4.65 -2.97 27.35
N VAL A 70 -4.13 -2.84 26.14
CA VAL A 70 -3.12 -1.85 25.76
C VAL A 70 -3.80 -0.51 25.52
N LYS A 71 -3.69 0.40 26.50
CA LYS A 71 -4.34 1.72 26.46
C LYS A 71 -3.74 2.66 25.41
N SER A 72 -2.43 2.58 25.21
CA SER A 72 -1.71 3.36 24.22
C SER A 72 -0.44 2.62 23.81
N HIS A 73 -0.19 2.58 22.52
CA HIS A 73 0.97 1.98 21.90
C HIS A 73 1.45 2.90 20.79
N THR A 74 2.68 3.38 20.90
CA THR A 74 3.30 4.21 19.87
C THR A 74 4.52 3.49 19.33
N ARG A 75 4.63 3.45 18.00
CA ARG A 75 5.78 2.88 17.30
C ARG A 75 6.29 3.83 16.24
N SER A 76 7.60 3.83 16.07
CA SER A 76 8.28 4.59 15.04
C SER A 76 9.10 3.65 14.17
N VAL A 77 8.98 3.82 12.85
CA VAL A 77 9.84 3.16 11.86
C VAL A 77 10.83 4.20 11.35
N ASN A 78 12.12 3.87 11.34
CA ASN A 78 13.17 4.70 10.76
C ASN A 78 13.76 3.98 9.53
N TYR A 79 13.63 4.61 8.36
CA TYR A 79 14.06 4.05 7.09
C TYR A 79 15.58 4.21 6.85
N ASP A 80 16.20 5.25 7.41
CA ASP A 80 17.65 5.47 7.29
C ASP A 80 18.47 4.35 7.97
N THR A 81 17.95 3.81 9.07
CA THR A 81 18.60 2.80 9.91
C THR A 81 17.94 1.43 9.86
N ALA A 82 16.88 1.29 9.06
CA ALA A 82 16.02 0.09 9.02
C ALA A 82 15.63 -0.42 10.42
N SER A 83 15.21 0.50 11.30
CA SER A 83 14.90 0.18 12.71
C SER A 83 13.46 0.49 13.09
N LEU A 84 12.95 -0.26 14.08
CA LEU A 84 11.64 -0.09 14.69
C LEU A 84 11.82 0.16 16.19
N ARG A 85 11.10 1.14 16.74
CA ARG A 85 11.02 1.41 18.17
C ARG A 85 9.59 1.49 18.64
#